data_AF-A0A7J5VP85-F1
#
_entry.id   AF-A0A7J5VP85-F1
#
_cell.length_a   1.000
_cell.length_b   1.000
_cell.length_c   1.000
_cell.angle_alpha   90.00
_cell.angle_beta   90.00
_cell.angle_gamma   90.00
#
_symmetry.space_group_name_H-M   'P 1'
#
loop_
_entity.id
_entity.type
_entity.pdbx_description
1 polymer ?
#
loop_
_entity_poly.entity_id
_entity_poly.type
_entity_poly.pdbx_seq_one_letter_code
_entity_poly.pdbx_strand_id
1 'polypeptide(L)'
;MITAATPVLSFVFFLLWINALPPLASMICGERWSRPLDGGRLWRDQQPIFGPHKTIRGLIASLLGGTLVAPLIGLTWWLGGACALLAMGGDLLSSFIKRRRTLSSGTEIVILDQLFEALFPTLLFALITNLSWWQMTAILLLFIVIAYWSSRFWHFIIFRPPLKNYPRQIRSTVRLREWRACHTPLARWQTFFNMTSFFTDLVVLAPLFKLTGLYEKGVANALNIQVVKKTFHFPALPEAFDQFRILFLSDLHLDGIESLTDTLIDSLRDIEVDLCLIGGDIRMQTYGPIAPCIRHLRRLLPHIQSQDGILGVLGNHDCLEMAPDFEETGLIMLINESWPIERNGEHIWIVGVDDPHFYKMANAEAAFRDVPAQAFTVFLAHSPEAYQEASQCNANLYLCGHTHGGQICLPNQRPIFTNSRAPRYTASGSWQYQKMTGYTSRGAGASSIPLRFHCPGEITLITLAKGDGILQAYSK
;
A
#
# COMPACT_ATOMS: atom_id res chain seq x y z
N MET A 1 35.24 -22.81 28.06
CA MET A 1 34.34 -21.62 28.00
C MET A 1 33.30 -21.66 26.87
N ILE A 2 33.29 -22.67 25.97
CA ILE A 2 32.34 -22.71 24.82
C ILE A 2 31.08 -23.57 25.09
N THR A 3 30.99 -24.30 26.20
CA THR A 3 29.86 -25.21 26.49
C THR A 3 28.69 -24.60 27.28
N ALA A 4 28.85 -23.41 27.87
CA ALA A 4 27.81 -22.76 28.70
C ALA A 4 27.04 -21.63 27.98
N ALA A 5 27.54 -21.13 26.84
CA ALA A 5 26.96 -20.01 26.11
C ALA A 5 25.75 -20.43 25.23
N THR A 6 25.76 -21.67 24.74
CA THR A 6 24.72 -22.23 23.87
C THR A 6 23.31 -22.21 24.48
N PRO A 7 23.08 -22.69 25.73
CA PRO A 7 21.72 -22.70 26.30
C PRO A 7 21.21 -21.28 26.64
N VAL A 8 22.09 -20.37 27.05
CA VAL A 8 21.73 -18.97 27.33
C VAL A 8 21.28 -18.27 26.04
N LEU A 9 22.08 -18.34 24.98
CA LEU A 9 21.77 -17.67 23.72
C LEU A 9 20.54 -18.29 23.03
N SER A 10 20.41 -19.62 23.03
CA SER A 10 19.21 -20.29 22.50
C SER A 10 17.94 -19.89 23.24
N PHE A 11 18.01 -19.73 24.56
CA PHE A 11 16.85 -19.32 25.35
C PHE A 11 16.53 -17.83 25.18
N VAL A 12 17.55 -16.94 25.10
CA VAL A 12 17.33 -15.53 24.74
C VAL A 12 16.66 -15.41 23.37
N PHE A 13 17.13 -16.16 22.38
CA PHE A 13 16.50 -16.22 21.07
C PHE A 13 15.04 -16.69 21.16
N PHE A 14 14.76 -17.73 21.96
CA PHE A 14 13.40 -18.20 22.20
C PHE A 14 12.50 -17.12 22.80
N LEU A 15 12.98 -16.40 23.82
CA LEU A 15 12.25 -15.30 24.46
C LEU A 15 11.97 -14.17 23.46
N LEU A 16 12.93 -13.80 22.62
CA LEU A 16 12.73 -12.81 21.57
C LEU A 16 11.68 -13.27 20.55
N TRP A 17 11.72 -14.54 20.15
CA TRP A 17 10.77 -15.13 19.21
C TRP A 17 9.33 -15.09 19.74
N ILE A 18 9.08 -15.60 20.95
CA ILE A 18 7.72 -15.69 21.51
C ILE A 18 7.09 -14.31 21.76
N ASN A 19 7.90 -13.30 22.11
CA ASN A 19 7.43 -11.93 22.33
C ASN A 19 7.28 -11.13 21.02
N ALA A 20 7.97 -11.53 19.94
CA ALA A 20 7.78 -10.95 18.60
C ALA A 20 6.53 -11.49 17.89
N LEU A 21 6.04 -12.68 18.24
CA LEU A 21 4.89 -13.29 17.56
C LEU A 21 3.57 -12.51 17.66
N PRO A 22 3.15 -11.95 18.82
CA PRO A 22 1.94 -11.14 18.89
C PRO A 22 1.92 -9.92 17.94
N PRO A 23 2.96 -9.05 17.90
CA PRO A 23 2.98 -7.95 16.94
C PRO A 23 3.09 -8.43 15.48
N LEU A 24 3.87 -9.49 15.20
CA LEU A 24 3.94 -10.08 13.85
C LEU A 24 2.57 -10.60 13.37
N ALA A 25 1.85 -11.32 14.22
CA ALA A 25 0.50 -11.79 13.92
C ALA A 25 -0.48 -10.63 13.69
N SER A 26 -0.29 -9.50 14.37
CA SER A 26 -1.04 -8.27 14.11
C SER A 26 -0.80 -7.71 12.71
N MET A 27 0.45 -7.67 12.26
CA MET A 27 0.78 -7.19 10.91
C MET A 27 0.24 -8.10 9.81
N ILE A 28 0.26 -9.42 10.02
CA ILE A 28 -0.18 -10.41 9.04
C ILE A 28 -1.71 -10.47 8.95
N CYS A 29 -2.39 -10.52 10.10
CA CYS A 29 -3.84 -10.73 10.15
C CYS A 29 -4.65 -9.42 10.12
N GLY A 30 -4.02 -8.25 10.29
CA GLY A 30 -4.71 -6.95 10.36
C GLY A 30 -5.71 -6.91 11.51
N GLU A 31 -6.97 -6.53 11.23
CA GLU A 31 -8.06 -6.54 12.21
C GLU A 31 -8.72 -7.92 12.42
N ARG A 32 -8.31 -8.94 11.66
CA ARG A 32 -8.91 -10.27 11.82
C ARG A 32 -8.47 -10.88 13.14
N TRP A 33 -9.46 -11.38 13.89
CA TRP A 33 -9.29 -12.00 15.20
C TRP A 33 -8.63 -11.10 16.26
N SER A 34 -8.77 -9.77 16.15
CA SER A 34 -8.19 -8.78 17.08
C SER A 34 -8.95 -8.61 18.41
N ARG A 35 -9.83 -9.57 18.78
CA ARG A 35 -10.64 -9.46 20.01
C ARG A 35 -9.75 -9.31 21.26
N PRO A 36 -9.97 -8.29 22.11
CA PRO A 36 -9.24 -8.13 23.36
C PRO A 36 -9.45 -9.31 24.30
N LEU A 37 -8.39 -9.71 25.01
CA LEU A 37 -8.40 -10.81 25.99
C LEU A 37 -9.33 -10.53 27.17
N ASP A 38 -9.43 -9.27 27.59
CA ASP A 38 -10.36 -8.84 28.65
C ASP A 38 -11.80 -8.63 28.14
N GLY A 39 -12.05 -8.77 26.83
CA GLY A 39 -13.34 -8.52 26.22
C GLY A 39 -13.86 -7.09 26.41
N GLY A 40 -12.98 -6.12 26.68
CA GLY A 40 -13.37 -4.74 26.98
C GLY A 40 -13.84 -4.51 28.41
N ARG A 41 -13.66 -5.47 29.32
CA ARG A 41 -14.04 -5.33 30.72
C ARG A 41 -13.19 -4.29 31.43
N LEU A 42 -13.84 -3.52 32.30
CA LEU A 42 -13.20 -2.58 33.21
C LEU A 42 -12.96 -3.24 34.57
N TRP A 43 -11.92 -2.79 35.26
CA TRP A 43 -11.64 -3.17 36.64
C TRP A 43 -12.37 -2.24 37.62
N ARG A 44 -12.17 -2.43 38.93
CA ARG A 44 -12.84 -1.66 39.99
C ARG A 44 -12.57 -0.15 39.91
N ASP A 45 -11.46 0.24 39.30
CA ASP A 45 -11.04 1.63 39.10
C ASP A 45 -11.53 2.23 37.78
N GLN A 46 -12.48 1.57 37.09
CA GLN A 46 -13.02 1.96 35.79
C GLN A 46 -11.98 2.00 34.65
N GLN A 47 -10.76 1.50 34.89
CA GLN A 47 -9.75 1.33 33.85
C GLN A 47 -9.85 -0.08 33.25
N PRO A 48 -9.48 -0.27 31.97
CA PRO A 48 -9.43 -1.60 31.36
C PRO A 48 -8.60 -2.58 32.20
N ILE A 49 -8.92 -3.88 32.15
CA ILE A 49 -8.13 -4.90 32.87
C ILE A 49 -6.73 -4.98 32.26
N PHE A 50 -6.64 -5.21 30.95
CA PHE A 50 -5.38 -5.25 30.20
C PHE A 50 -5.32 -4.15 29.14
N GLY A 51 -6.45 -3.89 28.47
CA GLY A 51 -6.57 -2.93 27.38
C GLY A 51 -6.58 -3.59 25.99
N PRO A 52 -6.91 -2.80 24.95
CA PRO A 52 -7.30 -3.32 23.64
C PRO A 52 -6.17 -4.02 22.86
N HIS A 53 -4.90 -3.70 23.13
CA HIS A 53 -3.77 -4.28 22.40
C HIS A 53 -3.40 -5.71 22.86
N LYS A 54 -3.98 -6.21 23.95
CA LYS A 54 -3.78 -7.59 24.42
C LYS A 54 -4.85 -8.48 23.83
N THR A 55 -4.54 -9.18 22.74
CA THR A 55 -5.53 -9.88 21.89
C THR A 55 -5.45 -11.40 22.00
N ILE A 56 -6.58 -12.07 21.78
CA ILE A 56 -6.65 -13.55 21.76
C ILE A 56 -5.73 -14.10 20.67
N ARG A 57 -5.70 -13.47 19.48
CA ARG A 57 -4.79 -13.83 18.40
C ARG A 57 -3.33 -13.77 18.83
N GLY A 58 -2.92 -12.70 19.53
CA GLY A 58 -1.54 -12.54 19.99
C GLY A 58 -1.11 -13.67 20.92
N LEU A 59 -1.98 -14.01 21.88
CA LEU A 59 -1.75 -15.13 22.80
C LEU A 59 -1.62 -16.47 22.05
N ILE A 60 -2.57 -16.78 21.15
CA ILE A 60 -2.55 -18.01 20.37
C ILE A 60 -1.29 -18.10 19.50
N ALA A 61 -0.92 -17.01 18.84
CA ALA A 61 0.28 -16.96 18.00
C ALA A 61 1.54 -17.28 18.80
N SER A 62 1.71 -16.67 19.98
CA SER A 62 2.85 -16.92 20.85
C SER A 62 2.89 -18.36 21.39
N LEU A 63 1.75 -18.90 21.84
CA LEU A 63 1.66 -20.27 22.35
C LEU A 63 1.98 -21.32 21.28
N LEU A 64 1.38 -21.20 20.10
CA LEU A 64 1.63 -22.11 18.99
C LEU A 64 3.07 -21.99 18.49
N GLY A 65 3.53 -20.76 18.24
CA GLY A 65 4.88 -20.54 17.72
C GLY A 65 5.98 -20.91 18.72
N GLY A 66 5.76 -20.73 20.02
CA GLY A 66 6.66 -21.19 21.07
C GLY A 66 6.72 -22.72 21.16
N THR A 67 5.56 -23.38 21.11
CA THR A 67 5.48 -24.85 21.16
C THR A 67 6.15 -25.51 19.96
N LEU A 68 5.96 -24.96 18.75
CA LEU A 68 6.50 -25.51 17.50
C LEU A 68 7.99 -25.24 17.31
N VAL A 69 8.49 -24.07 17.73
CA VAL A 69 9.91 -23.71 17.55
C VAL A 69 10.81 -24.30 18.65
N ALA A 70 10.28 -24.58 19.84
CA ALA A 70 11.06 -25.12 20.95
C ALA A 70 11.92 -26.35 20.57
N PRO A 71 11.40 -27.40 19.88
CA PRO A 71 12.22 -28.53 19.43
C PRO A 71 13.39 -28.15 18.52
N LEU A 72 13.23 -27.12 17.67
CA LEU A 72 14.25 -26.69 16.70
C LEU A 72 15.46 -26.04 17.36
N ILE A 73 15.30 -25.54 18.60
CA ILE A 73 16.36 -24.89 19.37
C ILE A 73 16.80 -25.74 20.58
N GLY A 74 16.41 -27.02 20.61
CA GLY A 74 16.81 -27.98 21.64
C GLY A 74 15.98 -27.98 22.92
N LEU A 75 14.78 -27.37 22.91
CA LEU A 75 13.81 -27.42 24.02
C LEU A 75 12.72 -28.45 23.73
N THR A 76 12.13 -29.04 24.78
CA THR A 76 10.94 -29.88 24.60
C THR A 76 9.73 -29.01 24.23
N TRP A 77 8.81 -29.55 23.41
CA TRP A 77 7.63 -28.82 22.96
C TRP A 77 6.78 -28.29 24.13
N TRP A 78 6.62 -29.08 25.19
CA TRP A 78 5.83 -28.72 26.38
C TRP A 78 6.49 -27.59 27.19
N LEU A 79 7.83 -27.61 27.29
CA LEU A 79 8.58 -26.55 27.95
C LEU A 79 8.49 -25.25 27.15
N GLY A 80 8.55 -25.35 25.82
CA GLY A 80 8.28 -24.23 24.92
C GLY A 80 6.90 -23.61 25.15
N GLY A 81 5.85 -24.42 25.14
CA GLY A 81 4.48 -23.97 25.38
C GLY A 81 4.30 -23.34 26.78
N ALA A 82 4.88 -23.94 27.82
CA ALA A 82 4.82 -23.42 29.18
C ALA A 82 5.57 -22.09 29.32
N CYS A 83 6.77 -21.97 28.76
CA CYS A 83 7.52 -20.72 28.72
C CYS A 83 6.79 -19.63 27.93
N ALA A 84 6.16 -19.96 26.81
CA ALA A 84 5.32 -19.02 26.05
C ALA A 84 4.13 -18.52 26.88
N LEU A 85 3.45 -19.41 27.59
CA LEU A 85 2.34 -19.03 28.48
C LEU A 85 2.80 -18.10 29.60
N LEU A 86 3.95 -18.38 30.21
CA LEU A 86 4.53 -17.56 31.27
C LEU A 86 4.98 -16.19 30.76
N ALA A 87 5.57 -16.11 29.56
CA ALA A 87 5.96 -14.85 28.94
C ALA A 87 4.73 -13.97 28.70
N MET A 88 3.67 -14.54 28.11
CA MET A 88 2.40 -13.84 27.89
C MET A 88 1.72 -13.45 29.21
N GLY A 89 1.83 -14.28 30.25
CA GLY A 89 1.39 -13.93 31.61
C GLY A 89 2.16 -12.74 32.18
N GLY A 90 3.46 -12.67 31.95
CA GLY A 90 4.31 -11.53 32.31
C GLY A 90 3.89 -10.24 31.60
N ASP A 91 3.68 -10.30 30.28
CA ASP A 91 3.20 -9.18 29.48
C ASP A 91 1.81 -8.68 29.94
N LEU A 92 0.90 -9.60 30.27
CA LEU A 92 -0.41 -9.26 30.83
C LEU A 92 -0.29 -8.60 32.21
N LEU A 93 0.62 -9.06 33.06
CA LEU A 93 0.89 -8.46 34.36
C LEU A 93 1.43 -7.03 34.21
N SER A 94 2.40 -6.81 33.32
CA SER A 94 2.90 -5.48 32.98
C SER A 94 1.78 -4.57 32.49
N SER A 95 0.92 -5.07 31.59
CA SER A 95 -0.25 -4.32 31.10
C SER A 95 -1.23 -3.98 32.22
N PHE A 96 -1.54 -4.93 33.10
CA PHE A 96 -2.40 -4.71 34.26
C PHE A 96 -1.84 -3.61 35.18
N ILE A 97 -0.55 -3.69 35.55
CA ILE A 97 0.13 -2.68 36.38
C ILE A 97 0.05 -1.30 35.72
N LYS A 98 0.27 -1.21 34.40
CA LYS A 98 0.16 0.05 33.64
C LYS A 98 -1.25 0.64 33.69
N ARG A 99 -2.30 -0.19 33.59
CA ARG A 99 -3.69 0.28 33.70
C ARG A 99 -4.03 0.80 35.10
N ARG A 100 -3.52 0.17 36.16
CA ARG A 100 -3.69 0.64 37.55
C ARG A 100 -2.99 1.98 37.82
N ARG A 101 -2.02 2.36 36.97
CA ARG A 101 -1.35 3.67 36.99
C ARG A 101 -1.92 4.66 35.98
N THR A 102 -3.09 4.35 35.40
CA THR A 102 -3.80 5.23 34.45
C THR A 102 -3.00 5.54 33.18
N LEU A 103 -2.04 4.69 32.82
CA LEU A 103 -1.27 4.85 31.60
C LEU A 103 -2.05 4.31 30.40
N SER A 104 -1.93 4.95 29.25
CA SER A 104 -2.64 4.56 28.02
C SER A 104 -2.08 3.26 27.44
N SER A 105 -2.94 2.49 26.75
CA SER A 105 -2.50 1.28 26.06
C SER A 105 -1.45 1.64 24.99
N GLY A 106 -0.38 0.86 24.91
CA GLY A 106 0.77 1.18 24.07
C GLY A 106 1.85 2.06 24.70
N THR A 107 1.65 2.58 25.93
CA THR A 107 2.74 3.22 26.68
C THR A 107 3.80 2.17 27.02
N GLU A 108 5.03 2.41 26.59
CA GLU A 108 6.19 1.59 26.92
C GLU A 108 6.80 2.07 28.24
N ILE A 109 6.98 1.16 29.20
CA ILE A 109 7.78 1.41 30.40
C ILE A 109 9.00 0.52 30.35
N VAL A 110 10.15 1.18 30.18
CA VAL A 110 11.46 0.53 30.17
C VAL A 110 11.62 -0.32 31.43
N ILE A 111 12.13 -1.54 31.28
CA ILE A 111 12.30 -2.56 32.32
C ILE A 111 10.98 -3.22 32.71
N LEU A 112 9.92 -2.48 33.07
CA LEU A 112 8.68 -3.10 33.54
C LEU A 112 8.11 -4.08 32.51
N ASP A 113 8.04 -3.64 31.25
CA ASP A 113 7.46 -4.44 30.17
C ASP A 113 8.30 -5.70 29.91
N GLN A 114 9.62 -5.56 29.82
CA GLN A 114 10.52 -6.66 29.49
C GLN A 114 10.84 -7.60 30.68
N LEU A 115 10.72 -7.13 31.92
CA LEU A 115 11.16 -7.87 33.10
C LEU A 115 10.34 -9.13 33.32
N PHE A 116 9.01 -9.03 33.41
CA PHE A 116 8.16 -10.19 33.70
C PHE A 116 8.08 -11.17 32.53
N GLU A 117 8.11 -10.65 31.30
CA GLU A 117 8.17 -11.45 30.07
C GLU A 117 9.37 -12.40 30.03
N ALA A 118 10.52 -11.96 30.57
CA ALA A 118 11.73 -12.77 30.64
C ALA A 118 11.86 -13.55 31.96
N LEU A 119 11.47 -12.95 33.09
CA LEU A 119 11.67 -13.52 34.41
C LEU A 119 10.88 -14.81 34.60
N PHE A 120 9.58 -14.84 34.30
CA PHE A 120 8.77 -16.03 34.57
C PHE A 120 9.22 -17.24 33.75
N PRO A 121 9.44 -17.15 32.43
CA PRO A 121 9.96 -18.29 31.67
C PRO A 121 11.38 -18.67 32.10
N THR A 122 12.25 -17.72 32.42
CA THR A 122 13.62 -17.99 32.87
C THR A 122 13.64 -18.76 34.18
N LEU A 123 12.73 -18.46 35.12
CA LEU A 123 12.58 -19.21 36.36
C LEU A 123 12.18 -20.67 36.10
N LEU A 124 11.17 -20.89 35.25
CA LEU A 124 10.77 -22.26 34.87
C LEU A 124 11.91 -23.01 34.17
N PHE A 125 12.58 -22.34 33.24
CA PHE A 125 13.69 -22.92 32.49
C PHE A 125 14.86 -23.28 33.41
N ALA A 126 15.18 -22.41 34.38
CA ALA A 126 16.22 -22.65 35.38
C ALA A 126 15.90 -23.85 36.27
N LEU A 127 14.64 -24.03 36.67
CA LEU A 127 14.20 -25.18 37.49
C LEU A 127 14.38 -26.53 36.76
N ILE A 128 14.23 -26.54 35.44
CA ILE A 128 14.28 -27.78 34.64
C ILE A 128 15.70 -28.06 34.15
N THR A 129 16.48 -27.03 33.84
CA THR A 129 17.82 -27.16 33.23
C THR A 129 18.97 -26.87 34.18
N ASN A 130 18.70 -26.60 35.46
CA ASN A 130 19.70 -26.27 36.49
C ASN A 130 20.61 -25.10 36.10
N LEU A 131 20.03 -23.99 35.62
CA LEU A 131 20.80 -22.80 35.30
C LEU A 131 21.42 -22.18 36.56
N SER A 132 22.67 -21.75 36.45
CA SER A 132 23.30 -20.91 37.46
C SER A 132 22.66 -19.51 37.49
N TRP A 133 22.73 -18.85 38.64
CA TRP A 133 22.21 -17.49 38.81
C TRP A 133 22.86 -16.47 37.85
N TRP A 134 24.13 -16.68 37.48
CA TRP A 134 24.83 -15.86 36.48
C TRP A 134 24.22 -16.03 35.09
N GLN A 135 23.86 -17.26 34.70
CA GLN A 135 23.19 -17.53 33.42
C GLN A 135 21.79 -16.92 33.38
N MET A 136 21.03 -17.01 34.48
CA MET A 136 19.72 -16.37 34.58
C MET A 136 19.84 -14.84 34.44
N THR A 137 20.82 -14.24 35.13
CA THR A 137 21.09 -12.80 35.05
C THR A 137 21.49 -12.39 33.63
N ALA A 138 22.32 -13.19 32.96
CA ALA A 138 22.71 -12.96 31.57
C ALA A 138 21.51 -13.03 30.61
N ILE A 139 20.62 -14.01 30.77
CA ILE A 139 19.38 -14.13 29.98
C ILE A 139 18.53 -12.86 30.13
N LEU A 140 18.28 -12.44 31.36
CA LEU A 140 17.47 -11.25 31.65
C LEU A 140 18.08 -9.99 31.04
N LEU A 141 19.36 -9.74 31.28
CA LEU A 141 20.04 -8.54 30.77
C LEU A 141 20.06 -8.51 29.24
N LEU A 142 20.43 -9.63 28.59
CA LEU A 142 20.47 -9.71 27.14
C LEU A 142 19.09 -9.50 26.53
N PHE A 143 18.07 -10.19 27.05
CA PHE A 143 16.70 -10.02 26.57
C PHE A 143 16.22 -8.57 26.73
N ILE A 144 16.35 -7.98 27.93
CA ILE A 144 15.84 -6.64 28.21
C ILE A 144 16.52 -5.61 27.29
N VAL A 145 17.85 -5.70 27.11
CA VAL A 145 18.58 -4.77 26.23
C VAL A 145 18.15 -4.92 24.77
N ILE A 146 18.08 -6.15 24.25
CA ILE A 146 17.69 -6.40 22.85
C ILE A 146 16.23 -6.00 22.62
N ALA A 147 15.33 -6.38 23.52
CA ALA A 147 13.91 -6.04 23.45
C ALA A 147 13.68 -4.52 23.52
N TYR A 148 14.40 -3.81 24.38
CA TYR A 148 14.35 -2.35 24.46
C TYR A 148 14.77 -1.69 23.14
N TRP A 149 15.94 -2.03 22.60
CA TRP A 149 16.40 -1.45 21.34
C TRP A 149 15.50 -1.81 20.17
N SER A 150 14.97 -3.05 20.15
CA SER A 150 14.01 -3.50 19.14
C SER A 150 12.71 -2.70 19.22
N SER A 151 12.17 -2.51 20.42
CA SER A 151 10.96 -1.71 20.66
C SER A 151 11.16 -0.25 20.24
N ARG A 152 12.30 0.36 20.58
CA ARG A 152 12.66 1.73 20.15
C ARG A 152 12.77 1.85 18.63
N PHE A 153 13.37 0.87 17.97
CA PHE A 153 13.44 0.82 16.51
C PHE A 153 12.05 0.72 15.87
N TRP A 154 11.18 -0.15 16.39
CA TRP A 154 9.78 -0.25 15.94
C TRP A 154 8.99 1.02 16.20
N HIS A 155 9.17 1.64 17.36
CA HIS A 155 8.53 2.91 17.70
C HIS A 155 9.00 4.03 16.76
N PHE A 156 10.28 4.06 16.38
CA PHE A 156 10.80 5.00 15.38
C PHE A 156 10.14 4.83 14.01
N ILE A 157 9.95 3.59 13.55
CA ILE A 157 9.28 3.30 12.27
C ILE A 157 7.79 3.69 12.32
N ILE A 158 7.09 3.33 13.40
CA ILE A 158 5.62 3.47 13.50
C ILE A 158 5.21 4.91 13.85
N PHE A 159 5.91 5.55 14.79
CA PHE A 159 5.53 6.86 15.34
C PHE A 159 6.39 8.00 14.81
N ARG A 160 7.06 7.82 13.66
CA ARG A 160 7.63 8.96 12.94
C ARG A 160 6.51 10.00 12.78
N PRO A 161 6.71 11.26 13.21
CA PRO A 161 5.68 12.27 13.07
C PRO A 161 5.34 12.38 11.57
N PRO A 162 4.04 12.38 11.22
CA PRO A 162 3.64 12.65 9.84
C PRO A 162 4.16 14.01 9.40
N LEU A 163 4.24 14.25 8.08
CA LEU A 163 4.37 15.61 7.58
C LEU A 163 3.26 16.49 8.17
N LYS A 164 3.53 17.78 8.36
CA LYS A 164 2.50 18.71 8.81
C LYS A 164 1.33 18.66 7.81
N ASN A 165 0.09 18.52 8.30
CA ASN A 165 -1.13 18.33 7.49
C ASN A 165 -1.20 17.02 6.67
N TYR A 166 -0.68 15.91 7.21
CA TYR A 166 -0.77 14.60 6.55
C TYR A 166 -2.22 14.13 6.37
N PRO A 167 -2.73 13.99 5.13
CA PRO A 167 -4.14 13.67 4.89
C PRO A 167 -4.54 12.22 5.18
N ARG A 168 -3.58 11.28 5.29
CA ARG A 168 -3.87 9.86 5.60
C ARG A 168 -4.12 9.63 7.09
N GLN A 169 -5.11 8.80 7.44
CA GLN A 169 -5.20 8.18 8.77
C GLN A 169 -4.17 7.05 8.88
N ILE A 170 -3.24 7.16 9.82
CA ILE A 170 -2.01 6.37 9.75
C ILE A 170 -2.05 5.13 10.63
N ARG A 171 -2.20 3.96 9.99
CA ARG A 171 -2.01 2.65 10.65
C ARG A 171 -0.54 2.24 10.63
N SER A 172 -0.11 1.45 11.60
CA SER A 172 1.28 0.96 11.70
C SER A 172 1.73 0.15 10.47
N THR A 173 0.83 -0.61 9.85
CA THR A 173 1.10 -1.36 8.63
C THR A 173 1.38 -0.45 7.43
N VAL A 174 0.75 0.72 7.40
CA VAL A 174 0.92 1.70 6.33
C VAL A 174 2.21 2.47 6.53
N ARG A 175 2.54 2.85 7.78
CA ARG A 175 3.86 3.39 8.13
C ARG A 175 4.99 2.48 7.69
N LEU A 176 4.85 1.18 7.91
CA LEU A 176 5.87 0.22 7.49
C LEU A 176 6.02 0.19 5.96
N ARG A 177 4.91 0.29 5.21
CA ARG A 177 4.92 0.36 3.74
C ARG A 177 5.54 1.66 3.24
N GLU A 178 5.16 2.80 3.81
CA GLU A 178 5.73 4.12 3.48
C GLU A 178 7.23 4.18 3.80
N TRP A 179 7.63 3.68 4.96
CA TRP A 179 9.05 3.60 5.35
C TRP A 179 9.86 2.70 4.40
N ARG A 180 9.27 1.59 3.95
CA ARG A 180 9.88 0.71 2.93
C ARG A 180 9.93 1.32 1.53
N ALA A 181 9.06 2.28 1.22
CA ALA A 181 8.95 2.84 -0.12
C ALA A 181 9.62 4.22 -0.29
N CYS A 182 9.75 5.00 0.79
CA CYS A 182 10.05 6.44 0.68
C CYS A 182 11.21 6.91 1.56
N HIS A 183 11.88 6.00 2.25
CA HIS A 183 13.02 6.36 3.08
C HIS A 183 14.33 6.36 2.28
N THR A 184 14.73 7.55 1.80
CA THR A 184 15.97 7.80 1.05
C THR A 184 17.27 7.30 1.71
N PRO A 185 17.50 7.43 3.04
CA PRO A 185 18.74 6.95 3.68
C PRO A 185 18.91 5.43 3.65
N LEU A 186 17.83 4.66 3.56
CA LEU A 186 17.84 3.20 3.55
C LEU A 186 17.44 2.60 2.20
N ALA A 187 17.32 3.42 1.14
CA ALA A 187 17.02 2.96 -0.21
C ALA A 187 17.99 1.85 -0.69
N ARG A 188 19.25 1.88 -0.23
CA ARG A 188 20.26 0.85 -0.51
C ARG A 188 19.96 -0.53 0.11
N TRP A 189 19.20 -0.57 1.20
CA TRP A 189 18.84 -1.80 1.91
C TRP A 189 17.42 -2.28 1.57
N GLN A 190 16.59 -1.44 0.96
CA GLN A 190 15.21 -1.80 0.57
C GLN A 190 15.15 -2.91 -0.48
N THR A 191 16.20 -3.10 -1.29
CA THR A 191 16.35 -4.25 -2.20
C THR A 191 16.34 -5.60 -1.45
N PHE A 192 16.85 -5.65 -0.20
CA PHE A 192 16.77 -6.84 0.67
C PHE A 192 15.38 -7.08 1.26
N PHE A 193 14.52 -6.06 1.35
CA PHE A 193 13.16 -6.19 1.90
C PHE A 193 12.09 -6.37 0.81
N ASN A 194 12.37 -5.94 -0.42
CA ASN A 194 11.55 -6.17 -1.62
C ASN A 194 12.15 -7.30 -2.51
N MET A 195 12.73 -8.33 -1.88
CA MET A 195 13.42 -9.41 -2.61
C MET A 195 12.56 -10.10 -3.67
N THR A 196 11.25 -10.24 -3.45
CA THR A 196 10.38 -10.99 -4.36
C THR A 196 10.30 -10.36 -5.75
N SER A 197 10.03 -9.05 -5.86
CA SER A 197 9.98 -8.37 -7.17
C SER A 197 11.37 -8.21 -7.79
N PHE A 198 12.39 -7.91 -6.98
CA PHE A 198 13.77 -7.81 -7.47
C PHE A 198 14.26 -9.13 -8.09
N PHE A 199 14.02 -10.27 -7.43
CA PHE A 199 14.45 -11.57 -7.94
C PHE A 199 13.67 -12.00 -9.19
N THR A 200 12.35 -11.86 -9.19
CA THR A 200 11.55 -12.29 -10.35
C THR A 200 11.85 -11.44 -11.58
N ASP A 201 11.96 -10.12 -11.42
CA ASP A 201 11.95 -9.20 -12.55
C ASP A 201 13.35 -9.06 -13.17
N LEU A 202 14.38 -8.86 -12.33
CA LEU A 202 15.76 -8.63 -12.79
C LEU A 202 16.59 -9.92 -12.93
N VAL A 203 16.31 -10.96 -12.14
CA VAL A 203 17.14 -12.19 -12.12
C VAL A 203 16.54 -13.30 -12.98
N VAL A 204 15.21 -13.35 -13.14
CA VAL A 204 14.54 -14.43 -13.90
C VAL A 204 14.01 -13.92 -15.24
N LEU A 205 13.08 -12.98 -15.22
CA LEU A 205 12.32 -12.59 -16.40
C LEU A 205 13.15 -11.75 -17.39
N ALA A 206 13.85 -10.69 -16.94
CA ALA A 206 14.68 -9.89 -17.84
C ALA A 206 15.79 -10.71 -18.54
N PRO A 207 16.55 -11.59 -17.86
CA PRO A 207 17.52 -12.46 -18.52
C PRO A 207 16.86 -13.44 -19.50
N LEU A 208 15.69 -14.02 -19.15
CA LEU A 208 14.93 -14.89 -20.04
C LEU A 208 14.54 -14.17 -21.35
N PHE A 209 14.03 -12.94 -21.26
CA PHE A 209 13.69 -12.14 -22.44
C PHE A 209 14.93 -11.74 -23.26
N LYS A 210 16.07 -11.50 -22.61
CA LYS A 210 17.34 -11.22 -23.30
C LYS A 210 17.87 -12.46 -24.04
N LEU A 211 17.86 -13.63 -23.39
CA LEU A 211 18.31 -14.89 -23.99
C LEU A 211 17.43 -15.33 -25.17
N THR A 212 16.14 -15.01 -25.14
CA THR A 212 15.22 -15.30 -26.25
C THR A 212 15.24 -14.25 -27.37
N GLY A 213 16.01 -13.18 -27.23
CA GLY A 213 16.06 -12.07 -28.21
C GLY A 213 14.79 -11.21 -28.25
N LEU A 214 13.90 -11.37 -27.27
CA LEU A 214 12.60 -10.69 -27.22
C LEU A 214 12.65 -9.38 -26.42
N TYR A 215 13.71 -9.12 -25.66
CA TYR A 215 13.82 -7.94 -24.81
C TYR A 215 13.68 -6.63 -25.59
N GLU A 216 14.48 -6.42 -26.63
CA GLU A 216 14.44 -5.18 -27.42
C GLU A 216 13.08 -5.00 -28.11
N LYS A 217 12.49 -6.08 -28.63
CA LYS A 217 11.15 -6.06 -29.19
C LYS A 217 10.10 -5.67 -28.14
N GLY A 218 10.23 -6.18 -26.91
CA GLY A 218 9.33 -5.82 -25.81
C GLY A 218 9.44 -4.36 -25.39
N VAL A 219 10.66 -3.80 -25.37
CA VAL A 219 10.89 -2.36 -25.11
C VAL A 219 10.32 -1.51 -26.25
N ALA A 220 10.57 -1.89 -27.50
CA ALA A 220 10.00 -1.21 -28.67
C ALA A 220 8.47 -1.24 -28.65
N ASN A 221 7.86 -2.37 -28.26
CA ASN A 221 6.41 -2.47 -28.06
C ASN A 221 5.93 -1.59 -26.89
N ALA A 222 6.73 -1.42 -25.83
CA ALA A 222 6.38 -0.56 -24.72
C ALA A 222 6.36 0.92 -25.12
N LEU A 223 7.20 1.31 -26.07
CA LEU A 223 7.23 2.64 -26.69
C LEU A 223 6.20 2.80 -27.81
N ASN A 224 5.50 1.74 -28.23
CA ASN A 224 4.41 1.84 -29.20
C ASN A 224 3.10 2.21 -28.48
N ILE A 225 2.99 3.48 -28.10
CA ILE A 225 1.85 4.04 -27.36
C ILE A 225 0.74 4.41 -28.34
N GLN A 226 -0.49 4.02 -28.01
CA GLN A 226 -1.66 4.32 -28.83
C GLN A 226 -2.50 5.44 -28.22
N VAL A 227 -2.96 6.36 -29.06
CA VAL A 227 -4.00 7.33 -28.67
C VAL A 227 -5.37 6.67 -28.84
N VAL A 228 -6.02 6.33 -27.73
CA VAL A 228 -7.32 5.66 -27.69
C VAL A 228 -8.41 6.69 -27.47
N LYS A 229 -9.36 6.80 -28.41
CA LYS A 229 -10.50 7.72 -28.28
C LYS A 229 -11.71 6.99 -27.71
N LYS A 230 -12.36 7.56 -26.69
CA LYS A 230 -13.56 7.00 -26.05
C LYS A 230 -14.61 8.08 -25.85
N THR A 231 -15.84 7.81 -26.24
CA THR A 231 -16.99 8.67 -25.94
C THR A 231 -17.88 7.95 -24.95
N PHE A 232 -18.21 8.62 -23.84
CA PHE A 232 -19.14 8.12 -22.84
C PHE A 232 -20.37 9.02 -22.79
N HIS A 233 -21.54 8.40 -22.90
CA HIS A 233 -22.81 9.11 -22.93
C HIS A 233 -23.50 9.03 -21.58
N PHE A 234 -23.91 10.17 -21.04
CA PHE A 234 -24.61 10.24 -19.76
C PHE A 234 -25.82 11.17 -19.86
N PRO A 235 -27.02 10.68 -19.50
CA PRO A 235 -28.21 11.54 -19.41
C PRO A 235 -28.07 12.62 -18.32
N ALA A 236 -27.34 12.29 -17.25
CA ALA A 236 -27.10 13.16 -16.10
C ALA A 236 -25.97 14.19 -16.33
N LEU A 237 -25.31 14.19 -17.49
CA LEU A 237 -24.27 15.19 -17.79
C LEU A 237 -24.94 16.58 -17.92
N PRO A 238 -24.41 17.64 -17.28
CA PRO A 238 -24.92 18.99 -17.48
C PRO A 238 -24.69 19.45 -18.94
N GLU A 239 -25.53 20.37 -19.44
CA GLU A 239 -25.50 20.73 -20.87
C GLU A 239 -24.20 21.46 -21.25
N ALA A 240 -23.67 22.29 -20.36
CA ALA A 240 -22.42 23.03 -20.57
C ALA A 240 -21.18 22.13 -20.71
N PHE A 241 -21.30 20.84 -20.38
CA PHE A 241 -20.23 19.85 -20.48
C PHE A 241 -20.46 18.84 -21.62
N ASP A 242 -21.43 19.07 -22.50
CA ASP A 242 -21.54 18.27 -23.71
C ASP A 242 -20.27 18.42 -24.56
N GLN A 243 -19.77 17.29 -25.06
CA GLN A 243 -18.51 17.18 -25.79
C GLN A 243 -17.25 17.56 -24.99
N PHE A 244 -17.31 17.60 -23.66
CA PHE A 244 -16.16 17.88 -22.80
C PHE A 244 -15.06 16.82 -22.95
N ARG A 245 -13.83 17.27 -23.17
CA ARG A 245 -12.67 16.44 -23.53
C ARG A 245 -11.70 16.30 -22.37
N ILE A 246 -11.47 15.04 -21.98
CA ILE A 246 -10.53 14.67 -20.91
C ILE A 246 -9.37 13.89 -21.51
N LEU A 247 -8.14 14.37 -21.32
CA LEU A 247 -6.95 13.56 -21.51
C LEU A 247 -6.71 12.71 -20.26
N PHE A 248 -6.72 11.40 -20.38
CA PHE A 248 -6.43 10.49 -19.27
C PHE A 248 -5.10 9.78 -19.49
N LEU A 249 -4.15 10.06 -18.60
CA LEU A 249 -2.82 9.49 -18.54
C LEU A 249 -2.71 8.68 -17.26
N SER A 250 -2.27 7.42 -17.33
CA SER A 250 -2.08 6.58 -16.13
C SER A 250 -0.84 5.72 -16.30
N ASP A 251 -0.26 5.30 -15.17
CA ASP A 251 0.88 4.38 -15.13
C ASP A 251 2.02 4.87 -16.03
N LEU A 252 2.42 6.12 -15.81
CA LEU A 252 3.41 6.78 -16.64
C LEU A 252 4.79 6.16 -16.46
N HIS A 253 5.17 5.81 -15.21
CA HIS A 253 6.47 5.21 -14.89
C HIS A 253 7.63 5.93 -15.60
N LEU A 254 7.67 7.27 -15.51
CA LEU A 254 8.46 8.14 -16.39
C LEU A 254 9.97 7.91 -16.33
N ASP A 255 10.47 7.36 -15.23
CA ASP A 255 11.86 6.99 -14.99
C ASP A 255 12.17 5.51 -15.28
N GLY A 256 11.24 4.78 -15.94
CA GLY A 256 11.39 3.37 -16.31
C GLY A 256 12.03 3.13 -17.68
N ILE A 257 11.73 3.97 -18.68
CA ILE A 257 12.27 3.89 -20.03
C ILE A 257 12.69 5.30 -20.49
N GLU A 258 13.95 5.46 -20.87
CA GLU A 258 14.55 6.78 -21.15
C GLU A 258 13.79 7.61 -22.19
N SER A 259 13.39 6.98 -23.31
CA SER A 259 12.71 7.65 -24.42
C SER A 259 11.19 7.77 -24.26
N LEU A 260 10.62 7.27 -23.16
CA LEU A 260 9.17 7.26 -22.96
C LEU A 260 8.58 8.67 -22.95
N THR A 261 9.24 9.61 -22.25
CA THR A 261 8.77 10.99 -22.19
C THR A 261 8.70 11.64 -23.56
N ASP A 262 9.68 11.38 -24.43
CA ASP A 262 9.71 11.93 -25.79
C ASP A 262 8.57 11.35 -26.63
N THR A 263 8.35 10.03 -26.54
CA THR A 263 7.21 9.35 -27.19
C THR A 263 5.86 9.91 -26.73
N LEU A 264 5.71 10.18 -25.43
CA LEU A 264 4.49 10.79 -24.88
C LEU A 264 4.28 12.19 -25.44
N ILE A 265 5.32 13.04 -25.42
CA ILE A 265 5.26 14.41 -25.97
C ILE A 265 4.85 14.38 -27.45
N ASP A 266 5.45 13.48 -28.24
CA ASP A 266 5.12 13.34 -29.65
C ASP A 266 3.67 12.87 -29.87
N SER A 267 3.17 11.97 -29.01
CA SER A 267 1.79 11.48 -29.07
C SER A 267 0.74 12.52 -28.64
N LEU A 268 1.15 13.54 -27.88
CA LEU A 268 0.29 14.61 -27.39
C LEU A 268 0.24 15.82 -28.34
N ARG A 269 1.08 15.83 -29.38
CA ARG A 269 1.09 16.91 -30.38
C ARG A 269 -0.30 17.05 -31.01
N ASP A 270 -0.77 18.29 -31.09
CA ASP A 270 -2.07 18.66 -31.69
C ASP A 270 -3.31 18.10 -30.95
N ILE A 271 -3.17 17.69 -29.69
CA ILE A 271 -4.29 17.29 -28.83
C ILE A 271 -4.63 18.40 -27.84
N GLU A 272 -5.64 19.21 -28.18
CA GLU A 272 -6.28 20.12 -27.23
C GLU A 272 -7.32 19.38 -26.38
N VAL A 273 -7.35 19.64 -25.07
CA VAL A 273 -8.35 19.09 -24.15
C VAL A 273 -8.86 20.15 -23.19
N ASP A 274 -10.01 19.89 -22.58
CA ASP A 274 -10.52 20.76 -21.52
C ASP A 274 -9.79 20.46 -20.22
N LEU A 275 -9.66 19.17 -19.86
CA LEU A 275 -9.05 18.69 -18.62
C LEU A 275 -8.01 17.60 -18.88
N CYS A 276 -6.92 17.57 -18.11
CA CYS A 276 -6.03 16.41 -18.03
C CYS A 276 -6.09 15.73 -16.65
N LEU A 277 -6.22 14.41 -16.65
CA LEU A 277 -6.23 13.56 -15.46
C LEU A 277 -5.03 12.61 -15.47
N ILE A 278 -4.28 12.59 -14.37
CA ILE A 278 -3.20 11.66 -14.10
C ILE A 278 -3.66 10.59 -13.09
N GLY A 279 -3.78 9.35 -13.55
CA GLY A 279 -4.26 8.20 -12.78
C GLY A 279 -3.26 7.59 -11.80
N GLY A 280 -2.16 8.25 -11.47
CA GLY A 280 -1.11 7.73 -10.59
C GLY A 280 -0.08 6.82 -11.27
N ASP A 281 0.84 6.31 -10.47
CA ASP A 281 2.06 5.61 -10.88
C ASP A 281 2.90 6.46 -11.83
N ILE A 282 3.23 7.68 -11.37
CA ILE A 282 4.04 8.62 -12.16
C ILE A 282 5.49 8.14 -12.17
N ARG A 283 5.99 7.60 -11.05
CA ARG A 283 7.32 7.00 -10.92
C ARG A 283 7.30 5.48 -11.06
N MET A 284 8.40 4.93 -11.53
CA MET A 284 8.64 3.50 -11.72
C MET A 284 9.12 2.81 -10.45
N GLN A 285 10.13 3.36 -9.79
CA GLN A 285 10.73 2.67 -8.64
C GLN A 285 9.93 2.96 -7.38
N THR A 286 9.53 1.92 -6.65
CA THR A 286 8.91 2.06 -5.33
C THR A 286 9.88 2.47 -4.24
N TYR A 287 11.12 2.84 -4.58
CA TYR A 287 12.15 3.34 -3.67
C TYR A 287 13.17 4.24 -4.38
N GLY A 288 14.03 4.91 -3.62
CA GLY A 288 15.12 5.72 -4.15
C GLY A 288 14.73 7.17 -4.44
N PRO A 289 15.60 7.93 -5.14
CA PRO A 289 15.38 9.35 -5.40
C PRO A 289 14.30 9.57 -6.46
N ILE A 290 13.36 10.47 -6.19
CA ILE A 290 12.29 10.87 -7.13
C ILE A 290 12.76 11.86 -8.21
N ALA A 291 13.91 12.52 -8.00
CA ALA A 291 14.39 13.59 -8.87
C ALA A 291 14.44 13.25 -10.38
N PRO A 292 14.81 12.03 -10.82
CA PRO A 292 14.71 11.64 -12.23
C PRO A 292 13.27 11.72 -12.76
N CYS A 293 12.31 11.13 -12.07
CA CYS A 293 10.89 11.18 -12.43
C CYS A 293 10.38 12.63 -12.53
N ILE A 294 10.70 13.49 -11.54
CA ILE A 294 10.31 14.91 -11.56
C ILE A 294 10.89 15.65 -12.77
N ARG A 295 12.12 15.35 -13.20
CA ARG A 295 12.69 15.96 -14.42
C ARG A 295 11.88 15.58 -15.66
N HIS A 296 11.47 14.32 -15.79
CA HIS A 296 10.64 13.88 -16.90
C HIS A 296 9.24 14.50 -16.84
N LEU A 297 8.64 14.58 -15.64
CA LEU A 297 7.33 15.19 -15.45
C LEU A 297 7.34 16.67 -15.85
N ARG A 298 8.35 17.44 -15.40
CA ARG A 298 8.54 18.86 -15.77
C ARG A 298 8.74 19.07 -17.28
N ARG A 299 9.26 18.08 -17.99
CA ARG A 299 9.37 18.11 -19.45
C ARG A 299 8.05 17.81 -20.14
N LEU A 300 7.24 16.89 -19.59
CA LEU A 300 5.99 16.42 -20.18
C LEU A 300 4.85 17.43 -20.05
N LEU A 301 4.60 17.93 -18.83
CA LEU A 301 3.40 18.72 -18.52
C LEU A 301 3.21 19.98 -19.41
N PRO A 302 4.26 20.74 -19.79
CA PRO A 302 4.09 21.90 -20.67
C PRO A 302 3.53 21.58 -22.07
N HIS A 303 3.57 20.32 -22.50
CA HIS A 303 3.01 19.89 -23.78
C HIS A 303 1.53 19.49 -23.68
N ILE A 304 0.94 19.51 -22.48
CA ILE A 304 -0.48 19.22 -22.26
C ILE A 304 -1.25 20.54 -22.28
N GLN A 305 -2.01 20.77 -23.36
CA GLN A 305 -2.86 21.94 -23.51
C GLN A 305 -4.24 21.67 -22.90
N SER A 306 -4.40 22.04 -21.63
CA SER A 306 -5.65 21.89 -20.87
C SER A 306 -6.11 23.22 -20.29
N GLN A 307 -7.39 23.55 -20.49
CA GLN A 307 -8.01 24.79 -20.02
C GLN A 307 -8.28 24.76 -18.51
N ASP A 308 -8.73 23.63 -18.00
CA ASP A 308 -9.14 23.43 -16.61
C ASP A 308 -8.03 22.82 -15.74
N GLY A 309 -6.81 22.73 -16.29
CA GLY A 309 -5.61 22.30 -15.59
C GLY A 309 -5.38 20.79 -15.59
N ILE A 310 -4.40 20.37 -14.79
CA ILE A 310 -3.96 18.98 -14.70
C ILE A 310 -4.20 18.52 -13.27
N LEU A 311 -5.05 17.53 -13.09
CA LEU A 311 -5.37 16.93 -11.80
C LEU A 311 -4.80 15.50 -11.75
N GLY A 312 -4.45 15.01 -10.57
CA GLY A 312 -3.93 13.65 -10.44
C GLY A 312 -4.19 12.99 -9.10
N VAL A 313 -4.05 11.67 -9.05
CA VAL A 313 -4.08 10.86 -7.83
C VAL A 313 -2.77 10.12 -7.65
N LEU A 314 -2.49 9.65 -6.44
CA LEU A 314 -1.31 8.83 -6.15
C LEU A 314 -1.56 7.37 -6.55
N GLY A 315 -0.55 6.75 -7.16
CA GLY A 315 -0.54 5.30 -7.38
C GLY A 315 0.15 4.51 -6.29
N ASN A 316 0.24 3.19 -6.46
CA ASN A 316 0.97 2.35 -5.50
C ASN A 316 2.48 2.53 -5.57
N HIS A 317 2.98 3.09 -6.67
CA HIS A 317 4.36 3.54 -6.81
C HIS A 317 4.56 4.95 -6.32
N ASP A 318 3.53 5.74 -5.97
CA ASP A 318 3.68 7.11 -5.51
C ASP A 318 3.36 7.20 -4.02
N CYS A 319 4.31 7.65 -3.21
CA CYS A 319 3.98 7.90 -1.81
C CYS A 319 3.55 9.32 -1.57
N LEU A 320 2.85 9.50 -0.46
CA LEU A 320 2.30 10.78 -0.08
C LEU A 320 3.38 11.87 0.08
N GLU A 321 4.58 11.51 0.52
CA GLU A 321 5.69 12.45 0.63
C GLU A 321 6.14 13.05 -0.71
N MET A 322 5.70 12.49 -1.84
CA MET A 322 6.00 12.97 -3.19
C MET A 322 4.99 13.95 -3.73
N ALA A 323 3.81 14.06 -3.10
CA ALA A 323 2.76 14.96 -3.58
C ALA A 323 3.26 16.41 -3.71
N PRO A 324 4.03 17.00 -2.77
CA PRO A 324 4.56 18.34 -2.95
C PRO A 324 5.49 18.47 -4.16
N ASP A 325 6.34 17.47 -4.43
CA ASP A 325 7.23 17.48 -5.60
C ASP A 325 6.44 17.44 -6.92
N PHE A 326 5.32 16.71 -6.95
CA PHE A 326 4.41 16.70 -8.10
C PHE A 326 3.67 18.03 -8.23
N GLU A 327 3.19 18.60 -7.13
CA GLU A 327 2.50 19.89 -7.12
C GLU A 327 3.37 21.04 -7.60
N GLU A 328 4.67 21.03 -7.27
CA GLU A 328 5.66 21.97 -7.80
C GLU A 328 5.82 21.94 -9.33
N THR A 329 5.30 20.90 -10.01
CA THR A 329 5.29 20.83 -11.49
C THR A 329 4.05 21.45 -12.11
N GLY A 330 3.07 21.89 -11.32
CA GLY A 330 1.78 22.42 -11.77
C GLY A 330 0.64 21.41 -11.77
N LEU A 331 0.89 20.17 -11.30
CA LEU A 331 -0.14 19.16 -11.09
C LEU A 331 -0.93 19.48 -9.81
N ILE A 332 -2.24 19.31 -9.81
CA ILE A 332 -3.06 19.39 -8.59
C ILE A 332 -3.32 17.96 -8.12
N MET A 333 -2.79 17.59 -6.95
CA MET A 333 -2.97 16.26 -6.40
C MET A 333 -4.27 16.19 -5.58
N LEU A 334 -5.12 15.23 -5.90
CA LEU A 334 -6.36 14.94 -5.19
C LEU A 334 -6.14 13.73 -4.28
N ILE A 335 -6.09 13.94 -2.96
CA ILE A 335 -5.80 12.87 -2.00
C ILE A 335 -7.00 12.69 -1.07
N ASN A 336 -7.98 11.90 -1.54
CA ASN A 336 -9.30 11.78 -0.92
C ASN A 336 -10.03 13.13 -0.86
N GLU A 337 -10.00 13.82 -1.99
CA GLU A 337 -10.50 15.18 -2.17
C GLU A 337 -11.30 15.26 -3.47
N SER A 338 -12.03 16.36 -3.65
CA SER A 338 -12.75 16.62 -4.87
C SER A 338 -12.49 18.03 -5.39
N TRP A 339 -12.62 18.18 -6.70
CA TRP A 339 -12.36 19.41 -7.42
C TRP A 339 -13.51 19.71 -8.39
N PRO A 340 -14.24 20.82 -8.21
CA PRO A 340 -15.30 21.23 -9.13
C PRO A 340 -14.71 21.88 -10.38
N ILE A 341 -15.25 21.53 -11.55
CA ILE A 341 -15.06 22.28 -12.79
C ILE A 341 -16.37 22.99 -13.09
N GLU A 342 -16.30 24.29 -13.35
CA GLU A 342 -17.47 25.13 -13.63
C GLU A 342 -17.50 25.57 -15.10
N ARG A 343 -18.68 25.47 -15.71
CA ARG A 343 -18.98 26.04 -17.03
C ARG A 343 -20.40 26.59 -17.02
N ASN A 344 -20.56 27.87 -17.35
CA ASN A 344 -21.86 28.54 -17.44
C ASN A 344 -22.77 28.36 -16.19
N GLY A 345 -22.19 28.28 -14.99
CA GLY A 345 -22.91 28.07 -13.74
C GLY A 345 -23.32 26.62 -13.45
N GLU A 346 -22.99 25.66 -14.33
CA GLU A 346 -23.11 24.23 -14.09
C GLU A 346 -21.75 23.64 -13.67
N HIS A 347 -21.77 22.50 -12.96
CA HIS A 347 -20.56 21.84 -12.47
C HIS A 347 -20.50 20.35 -12.81
N ILE A 348 -19.29 19.88 -13.10
CA ILE A 348 -18.90 18.48 -12.89
C ILE A 348 -17.86 18.41 -11.78
N TRP A 349 -17.78 17.27 -11.10
CA TRP A 349 -16.84 17.08 -10.00
C TRP A 349 -15.86 15.97 -10.30
N ILE A 350 -14.57 16.27 -10.19
CA ILE A 350 -13.51 15.27 -10.21
C ILE A 350 -13.27 14.84 -8.77
N VAL A 351 -13.48 13.56 -8.48
CA VAL A 351 -13.33 13.02 -7.13
C VAL A 351 -12.14 12.08 -7.11
N GLY A 352 -11.04 12.52 -6.50
CA GLY A 352 -9.79 11.76 -6.45
C GLY A 352 -9.60 11.07 -5.11
N VAL A 353 -9.28 9.78 -5.13
CA VAL A 353 -8.93 9.02 -3.92
C VAL A 353 -7.47 8.58 -3.93
N ASP A 354 -6.93 8.43 -2.73
CA ASP A 354 -5.60 7.87 -2.50
C ASP A 354 -5.56 6.37 -2.86
N ASP A 355 -4.37 5.77 -2.87
CA ASP A 355 -4.13 4.43 -3.40
C ASP A 355 -4.99 3.33 -2.70
N PRO A 356 -5.93 2.67 -3.42
CA PRO A 356 -6.73 1.58 -2.86
C PRO A 356 -5.99 0.24 -2.80
N HIS A 357 -4.84 0.11 -3.46
CA HIS A 357 -4.17 -1.17 -3.68
C HIS A 357 -3.13 -1.51 -2.63
N PHE A 358 -2.03 -0.76 -2.62
CA PHE A 358 -0.86 -1.06 -1.80
C PHE A 358 -0.97 -0.40 -0.43
N TYR A 359 -1.18 0.91 -0.38
CA TYR A 359 -1.36 1.67 0.85
C TYR A 359 -2.74 1.47 1.45
N LYS A 360 -3.77 1.23 0.62
CA LYS A 360 -5.17 1.03 1.03
C LYS A 360 -5.72 2.23 1.81
N MET A 361 -5.49 3.41 1.24
CA MET A 361 -5.82 4.70 1.83
C MET A 361 -6.94 5.44 1.09
N ALA A 362 -7.52 4.82 0.05
CA ALA A 362 -8.73 5.34 -0.58
C ALA A 362 -9.83 5.56 0.45
N ASN A 363 -10.41 6.75 0.44
CA ASN A 363 -11.51 7.15 1.30
C ASN A 363 -12.52 7.96 0.47
N ALA A 364 -13.45 7.25 -0.17
CA ALA A 364 -14.49 7.85 -1.00
C ALA A 364 -15.40 8.78 -0.18
N GLU A 365 -15.78 8.41 1.04
CA GLU A 365 -16.62 9.24 1.91
C GLU A 365 -15.97 10.62 2.18
N ALA A 366 -14.66 10.65 2.43
CA ALA A 366 -13.94 11.91 2.60
C ALA A 366 -13.89 12.72 1.30
N ALA A 367 -13.61 12.07 0.17
CA ALA A 367 -13.50 12.72 -1.14
C ALA A 367 -14.83 13.33 -1.61
N PHE A 368 -15.96 12.69 -1.27
CA PHE A 368 -17.31 13.14 -1.60
C PHE A 368 -17.90 14.13 -0.60
N ARG A 369 -17.20 14.50 0.48
CA ARG A 369 -17.76 15.32 1.57
C ARG A 369 -18.43 16.60 1.09
N ASP A 370 -17.80 17.30 0.15
CA ASP A 370 -18.25 18.60 -0.36
C ASP A 370 -18.97 18.49 -1.71
N VAL A 371 -19.20 17.26 -2.20
CA VAL A 371 -19.84 16.99 -3.49
C VAL A 371 -21.37 16.94 -3.32
N PRO A 372 -22.15 17.74 -4.07
CA PRO A 372 -23.61 17.66 -4.02
C PRO A 372 -24.13 16.28 -4.44
N ALA A 373 -25.15 15.76 -3.75
CA ALA A 373 -25.64 14.39 -3.92
C ALA A 373 -26.12 14.02 -5.34
N GLN A 374 -26.45 15.00 -6.18
CA GLN A 374 -26.90 14.81 -7.57
C GLN A 374 -25.92 15.35 -8.61
N ALA A 375 -24.71 15.74 -8.19
CA ALA A 375 -23.70 16.25 -9.09
C ALA A 375 -23.18 15.14 -10.03
N PHE A 376 -22.87 15.51 -11.27
CA PHE A 376 -22.16 14.61 -12.16
C PHE A 376 -20.71 14.45 -11.70
N THR A 377 -20.25 13.23 -11.52
CA THR A 377 -18.95 12.93 -10.92
C THR A 377 -18.10 12.00 -11.77
N VAL A 378 -16.82 12.36 -11.91
CA VAL A 378 -15.76 11.52 -12.45
C VAL A 378 -14.88 11.09 -11.28
N PHE A 379 -15.00 9.83 -10.89
CA PHE A 379 -14.20 9.22 -9.84
C PHE A 379 -12.86 8.77 -10.40
N LEU A 380 -11.77 9.32 -9.86
CA LEU A 380 -10.40 9.05 -10.25
C LEU A 380 -9.71 8.26 -9.13
N ALA A 381 -9.22 7.07 -9.47
CA ALA A 381 -8.44 6.24 -8.56
C ALA A 381 -7.33 5.55 -9.35
N HIS A 382 -6.26 5.17 -8.69
CA HIS A 382 -5.19 4.48 -9.40
C HIS A 382 -5.55 3.04 -9.83
N SER A 383 -6.24 2.28 -8.98
CA SER A 383 -6.58 0.87 -9.21
C SER A 383 -8.09 0.63 -9.17
N PRO A 384 -8.62 -0.34 -9.93
CA PRO A 384 -10.06 -0.66 -9.96
C PRO A 384 -10.62 -1.19 -8.63
N GLU A 385 -9.81 -1.37 -7.60
CA GLU A 385 -10.24 -1.98 -6.33
C GLU A 385 -11.23 -1.14 -5.51
N ALA A 386 -11.36 0.17 -5.78
CA ALA A 386 -12.32 1.05 -5.11
C ALA A 386 -13.68 1.17 -5.83
N TYR A 387 -13.97 0.29 -6.80
CA TYR A 387 -15.17 0.40 -7.64
C TYR A 387 -16.49 0.27 -6.85
N GLN A 388 -16.50 -0.50 -5.76
CA GLN A 388 -17.72 -0.70 -4.97
C GLN A 388 -18.03 0.55 -4.14
N GLU A 389 -17.01 1.13 -3.51
CA GLU A 389 -17.08 2.35 -2.74
C GLU A 389 -17.50 3.53 -3.64
N ALA A 390 -16.89 3.66 -4.82
CA ALA A 390 -17.28 4.70 -5.79
C ALA A 390 -18.75 4.56 -6.23
N SER A 391 -19.21 3.34 -6.49
CA SER A 391 -20.61 3.07 -6.84
C SER A 391 -21.56 3.37 -5.69
N GLN A 392 -21.17 3.14 -4.42
CA GLN A 392 -21.97 3.48 -3.24
C GLN A 392 -22.14 5.00 -3.08
N CYS A 393 -21.14 5.77 -3.51
CA CYS A 393 -21.20 7.24 -3.58
C CYS A 393 -21.91 7.76 -4.85
N ASN A 394 -22.52 6.89 -5.66
CA ASN A 394 -23.19 7.23 -6.92
C ASN A 394 -22.29 7.88 -7.99
N ALA A 395 -21.02 7.49 -8.07
CA ALA A 395 -20.14 7.96 -9.13
C ALA A 395 -20.70 7.63 -10.54
N ASN A 396 -20.58 8.56 -11.50
CA ASN A 396 -21.06 8.35 -12.87
C ASN A 396 -20.02 7.64 -13.74
N LEU A 397 -18.80 8.16 -13.73
CA LEU A 397 -17.66 7.64 -14.48
C LEU A 397 -16.52 7.31 -13.53
N TYR A 398 -15.97 6.10 -13.62
CA TYR A 398 -14.80 5.64 -12.87
C TYR A 398 -13.61 5.51 -13.81
N LEU A 399 -12.52 6.21 -13.52
CA LEU A 399 -11.27 6.15 -14.29
C LEU A 399 -10.14 5.62 -13.42
N CYS A 400 -9.44 4.59 -13.90
CA CYS A 400 -8.26 4.06 -13.24
C CYS A 400 -7.24 3.45 -14.21
N GLY A 401 -6.11 3.00 -13.69
CA GLY A 401 -5.09 2.22 -14.40
C GLY A 401 -4.65 1.02 -13.56
N HIS A 402 -3.37 0.98 -13.15
CA HIS A 402 -2.72 0.00 -12.27
C HIS A 402 -2.52 -1.40 -12.88
N THR A 403 -3.49 -1.89 -13.63
CA THR A 403 -3.49 -3.26 -14.14
C THR A 403 -2.57 -3.43 -15.35
N HIS A 404 -2.20 -2.32 -16.00
CA HIS A 404 -1.51 -2.26 -17.28
C HIS A 404 -2.18 -3.05 -18.43
N GLY A 405 -3.46 -3.41 -18.28
CA GLY A 405 -4.12 -4.43 -19.11
C GLY A 405 -3.39 -5.79 -19.11
N GLY A 406 -2.61 -6.04 -18.07
CA GLY A 406 -1.73 -7.18 -17.85
C GLY A 406 -0.32 -7.07 -18.41
N GLN A 407 -0.01 -6.02 -19.20
CA GLN A 407 1.29 -5.69 -19.80
C GLN A 407 1.87 -6.74 -20.79
N ILE A 408 1.83 -8.02 -20.41
CA ILE A 408 2.19 -9.19 -21.20
C ILE A 408 0.94 -10.06 -21.32
N CYS A 409 0.37 -10.06 -22.53
CA CYS A 409 -0.79 -10.86 -22.89
C CYS A 409 -0.39 -12.00 -23.83
N LEU A 410 -1.19 -13.07 -23.81
CA LEU A 410 -1.17 -14.09 -24.85
C LEU A 410 -1.64 -13.49 -26.19
N PRO A 411 -1.39 -14.14 -27.35
CA PRO A 411 -1.79 -13.63 -28.66
C PRO A 411 -3.29 -13.29 -28.82
N ASN A 412 -4.16 -13.90 -28.00
CA ASN A 412 -5.59 -13.60 -27.92
C ASN A 412 -5.93 -12.49 -26.90
N GLN A 413 -4.97 -11.62 -26.56
CA GLN A 413 -5.09 -10.49 -25.64
C GLN A 413 -5.50 -10.88 -24.21
N ARG A 414 -5.32 -12.14 -23.81
CA ARG A 414 -5.58 -12.58 -22.44
C ARG A 414 -4.37 -12.25 -21.55
N PRO A 415 -4.55 -11.51 -20.46
CA PRO A 415 -3.45 -11.15 -19.57
C PRO A 415 -2.96 -12.38 -18.79
N ILE A 416 -1.64 -12.53 -18.69
CA ILE A 416 -1.02 -13.59 -17.87
C ILE A 416 -1.22 -13.26 -16.38
N PHE A 417 -1.04 -11.99 -16.03
CA PHE A 417 -1.20 -11.45 -14.68
C PHE A 417 -1.68 -10.00 -14.79
N THR A 418 -2.48 -9.52 -13.84
CA THR A 418 -3.03 -8.14 -13.85
C THR A 418 -2.75 -7.37 -12.57
N ASN A 419 -2.08 -8.01 -11.60
CA ASN A 419 -1.76 -7.45 -10.28
C ASN A 419 -2.90 -6.82 -9.47
N SER A 420 -4.16 -7.12 -9.76
CA SER A 420 -5.31 -6.56 -9.04
C SER A 420 -6.17 -7.64 -8.38
N ARG A 421 -6.78 -7.32 -7.24
CA ARG A 421 -7.79 -8.17 -6.58
C ARG A 421 -9.21 -7.89 -7.07
N ALA A 422 -9.40 -6.84 -7.86
CA ALA A 422 -10.68 -6.55 -8.48
C ALA A 422 -11.07 -7.66 -9.49
N PRO A 423 -12.36 -7.80 -9.83
CA PRO A 423 -12.79 -8.77 -10.83
C PRO A 423 -12.06 -8.60 -12.17
N ARG A 424 -11.72 -9.70 -12.84
CA ARG A 424 -10.94 -9.65 -14.10
C ARG A 424 -11.57 -8.80 -15.21
N TYR A 425 -12.89 -8.61 -15.23
CA TYR A 425 -13.55 -7.78 -16.24
C TYR A 425 -13.23 -6.29 -16.09
N THR A 426 -12.74 -5.84 -14.92
CA THR A 426 -12.28 -4.46 -14.72
C THR A 426 -10.80 -4.28 -15.05
N ALA A 427 -10.14 -5.29 -15.63
CA ALA A 427 -8.70 -5.26 -15.83
C ALA A 427 -8.24 -4.36 -16.99
N SER A 428 -9.11 -3.98 -17.93
CA SER A 428 -8.77 -3.07 -19.03
C SER A 428 -10.01 -2.64 -19.79
N GLY A 429 -9.98 -1.45 -20.36
CA GLY A 429 -11.03 -0.94 -21.23
C GLY A 429 -12.29 -0.56 -20.45
N SER A 430 -13.40 -0.41 -21.18
CA SER A 430 -14.69 -0.01 -20.61
C SER A 430 -15.39 -1.18 -19.91
N TRP A 431 -15.98 -0.91 -18.76
CA TRP A 431 -16.77 -1.86 -17.98
C TRP A 431 -17.95 -1.14 -17.31
N GLN A 432 -18.86 -1.91 -16.72
CA GLN A 432 -20.00 -1.37 -15.98
C GLN A 432 -20.14 -2.08 -14.64
N TYR A 433 -20.53 -1.31 -13.62
CA TYR A 433 -20.93 -1.85 -12.33
C TYR A 433 -22.13 -1.06 -11.82
N GLN A 434 -23.28 -1.74 -11.67
CA GLN A 434 -24.56 -1.09 -11.38
C GLN A 434 -24.85 0.03 -12.41
N LYS A 435 -25.00 1.29 -11.96
CA LYS A 435 -25.23 2.45 -12.82
C LYS A 435 -23.94 3.17 -13.25
N MET A 436 -22.81 2.79 -12.65
CA MET A 436 -21.52 3.43 -12.89
C MET A 436 -20.86 2.82 -14.12
N THR A 437 -20.39 3.70 -15.02
CA THR A 437 -19.51 3.30 -16.11
C THR A 437 -18.07 3.40 -15.64
N GLY A 438 -17.25 2.41 -15.96
CA GLY A 438 -15.84 2.43 -15.62
C GLY A 438 -14.95 2.27 -16.84
N TYR A 439 -13.73 2.79 -16.74
CA TYR A 439 -12.67 2.62 -17.72
C TYR A 439 -11.34 2.39 -17.02
N THR A 440 -10.71 1.26 -17.33
CA THR A 440 -9.36 0.94 -16.84
C THR A 440 -8.36 1.12 -17.98
N SER A 441 -7.53 2.14 -17.87
CA SER A 441 -6.43 2.39 -18.79
C SER A 441 -5.42 1.25 -18.75
N ARG A 442 -4.87 0.91 -19.91
CA ARG A 442 -3.75 -0.03 -20.01
C ARG A 442 -2.41 0.60 -19.62
N GLY A 443 -2.40 1.90 -19.31
CA GLY A 443 -1.23 2.66 -18.90
C GLY A 443 -0.33 3.03 -20.08
N ALA A 444 0.36 4.16 -19.96
CA ALA A 444 1.23 4.65 -21.03
C ALA A 444 2.65 4.08 -20.92
N GLY A 445 3.17 3.92 -19.70
CA GLY A 445 4.48 3.34 -19.40
C GLY A 445 4.44 1.82 -19.24
N ALA A 446 5.42 1.25 -18.55
CA ALA A 446 5.48 -0.17 -18.20
C ALA A 446 6.07 -0.33 -16.80
N SER A 447 5.51 -1.24 -16.00
CA SER A 447 5.93 -1.50 -14.61
C SER A 447 6.79 -2.75 -14.49
N SER A 448 7.61 -2.81 -13.44
CA SER A 448 8.64 -3.84 -13.20
C SER A 448 9.66 -3.99 -14.34
N ILE A 449 9.30 -4.74 -15.39
CA ILE A 449 10.15 -4.97 -16.55
C ILE A 449 9.56 -4.16 -17.70
N PRO A 450 10.35 -3.31 -18.37
CA PRO A 450 9.85 -2.35 -19.36
C PRO A 450 9.48 -3.01 -20.71
N LEU A 451 8.66 -4.05 -20.69
CA LEU A 451 8.30 -4.87 -21.84
C LEU A 451 6.79 -4.94 -21.97
N ARG A 452 6.28 -4.76 -23.20
CA ARG A 452 4.87 -5.03 -23.53
C ARG A 452 4.75 -6.08 -24.64
N PHE A 453 3.78 -6.98 -24.54
CA PHE A 453 3.44 -7.95 -25.59
C PHE A 453 1.93 -8.12 -25.69
N HIS A 454 1.39 -7.98 -26.91
CA HIS A 454 -0.05 -8.09 -27.19
C HIS A 454 -0.94 -7.17 -26.33
N CYS A 455 -0.36 -6.12 -25.74
CA CYS A 455 -1.01 -5.12 -24.91
C CYS A 455 -0.25 -3.79 -25.02
N PRO A 456 -0.38 -3.04 -26.14
CA PRO A 456 0.34 -1.77 -26.35
C PRO A 456 0.07 -0.76 -25.23
N GLY A 457 0.94 0.23 -25.02
CA GLY A 457 0.62 1.33 -24.10
C GLY A 457 -0.55 2.17 -24.64
N GLU A 458 -1.20 2.95 -23.79
CA GLU A 458 -2.17 3.94 -24.25
C GLU A 458 -2.16 5.27 -23.51
N ILE A 459 -2.55 6.29 -24.26
CA ILE A 459 -3.06 7.57 -23.79
C ILE A 459 -4.53 7.62 -24.21
N THR A 460 -5.43 7.95 -23.29
CA THR A 460 -6.86 7.92 -23.60
C THR A 460 -7.42 9.33 -23.73
N LEU A 461 -8.00 9.65 -24.89
CA LEU A 461 -8.79 10.86 -25.09
C LEU A 461 -10.26 10.50 -24.88
N ILE A 462 -10.82 10.97 -23.78
CA ILE A 462 -12.20 10.74 -23.38
C ILE A 462 -13.05 11.94 -23.76
N THR A 463 -14.22 11.71 -24.35
CA THR A 463 -15.25 12.72 -24.59
C THR A 463 -16.48 12.36 -23.78
N LEU A 464 -16.91 13.27 -22.91
CA LEU A 464 -18.21 13.18 -22.25
C LEU A 464 -19.27 13.76 -23.19
N ALA A 465 -20.34 13.03 -23.42
CA ALA A 465 -21.44 13.46 -24.28
C ALA A 465 -22.77 13.34 -23.54
N LYS A 466 -23.65 14.32 -23.71
CA LYS A 466 -24.99 14.29 -23.12
C LYS A 466 -25.89 13.38 -23.97
N GLY A 467 -26.65 12.52 -23.30
CA GLY A 467 -27.66 11.68 -23.95
C GLY A 467 -27.75 10.26 -23.41
N ASP A 468 -28.79 9.56 -23.85
CA ASP A 468 -28.99 8.15 -23.54
C ASP A 468 -27.94 7.32 -24.29
N GLY A 469 -26.98 6.76 -23.55
CA GLY A 469 -25.94 5.94 -24.15
C GLY A 469 -26.55 4.74 -24.87
N ILE A 470 -26.13 4.54 -26.13
CA ILE A 470 -26.30 3.25 -26.79
C ILE A 470 -25.50 2.26 -25.94
N LEU A 471 -26.20 1.41 -25.18
CA LEU A 471 -25.63 0.26 -24.51
C LEU A 471 -24.94 -0.60 -25.57
N GLN A 472 -23.66 -0.37 -25.85
CA GLN A 472 -22.85 -1.37 -26.50
C GLN A 472 -22.79 -2.54 -25.53
N ALA A 473 -23.56 -3.58 -25.85
CA ALA A 473 -23.53 -4.86 -25.15
C ALA A 473 -22.07 -5.35 -25.16
N TYR A 474 -21.37 -5.16 -24.05
CA TYR A 474 -20.02 -5.67 -23.90
C TYR A 474 -20.08 -7.20 -23.93
N SER A 475 -19.48 -7.79 -24.96
CA SER A 475 -19.45 -9.24 -25.14
C SER A 475 -18.74 -9.89 -23.95
N LYS A 476 -19.39 -10.91 -23.38
CA LYS A 476 -18.89 -11.77 -22.31
C LYS A 476 -17.51 -12.36 -22.58
#